data_AF-A0A972U1G6-F1
#
_entry.id   AF-A0A972U1G6-F1
#
_cell.length_a   1.000
_cell.length_b   1.000
_cell.length_c   1.000
_cell.angle_alpha   90.00
_cell.angle_beta   90.00
_cell.angle_gamma   90.00
#
_symmetry.space_group_name_H-M   'P 1'
#
loop_
_entity.id
_entity.type
_entity.pdbx_description
1 polymer ?
#
loop_
_entity_poly.entity_id
_entity_poly.type
_entity_poly.pdbx_seq_one_letter_code
_entity_poly.pdbx_strand_id
1 'polypeptide(L)'
;MLKEDAEMVVASLRARHVFAHVHHAGVNRIGIRVVLPSGADAIWDADGAAGLEAQVMRDGVLIGFVPVIPGSADFSIDQAVEAIANAEYGVS
;
A
#
# COMPACT_ATOMS: atom_id res chain seq x y z
N MET A 1 -1.33 -10.13 -1.89
CA MET A 1 -2.66 -10.04 -1.23
C MET A 1 -3.80 -10.61 -2.09
N LEU A 2 -4.88 -11.13 -1.48
CA LEU A 2 -6.12 -11.50 -2.19
C LEU A 2 -6.99 -10.28 -2.46
N LYS A 3 -7.93 -10.38 -3.41
CA LYS A 3 -8.82 -9.25 -3.78
C LYS A 3 -9.66 -8.75 -2.60
N GLU A 4 -10.29 -9.66 -1.89
CA GLU A 4 -11.21 -9.33 -0.78
C GLU A 4 -10.45 -8.63 0.36
N ASP A 5 -9.26 -9.12 0.69
CA ASP A 5 -8.37 -8.49 1.66
C ASP A 5 -7.99 -7.05 1.25
N ALA A 6 -7.63 -6.85 -0.02
CA ALA A 6 -7.30 -5.51 -0.54
C ALA A 6 -8.50 -4.55 -0.47
N GLU A 7 -9.71 -5.04 -0.76
CA GLU A 7 -10.95 -4.25 -0.65
C GLU A 7 -11.24 -3.88 0.82
N MET A 8 -11.04 -4.80 1.76
CA MET A 8 -11.18 -4.56 3.19
C MET A 8 -10.16 -3.52 3.69
N VAL A 9 -8.89 -3.66 3.31
CA VAL A 9 -7.85 -2.70 3.70
C VAL A 9 -8.16 -1.31 3.15
N VAL A 10 -8.54 -1.20 1.87
CA VAL A 10 -8.91 0.08 1.24
C VAL A 10 -10.11 0.73 1.94
N ALA A 11 -11.14 -0.07 2.28
CA ALA A 11 -12.29 0.44 3.01
C ALA A 11 -11.89 0.99 4.39
N SER A 12 -11.07 0.25 5.15
CA SER A 12 -10.58 0.67 6.46
C SER A 12 -9.68 1.91 6.41
N LEU A 13 -8.82 2.02 5.40
CA LEU A 13 -7.99 3.21 5.17
C LEU A 13 -8.84 4.45 4.86
N ARG A 14 -9.85 4.30 3.98
CA ARG A 14 -10.76 5.40 3.63
C ARG A 14 -11.58 5.88 4.83
N ALA A 15 -12.00 4.97 5.72
CA ALA A 15 -12.68 5.34 6.97
C ALA A 15 -11.80 6.21 7.90
N ARG A 16 -10.48 6.17 7.71
CA ARG A 16 -9.48 7.00 8.43
C ARG A 16 -9.02 8.22 7.62
N HIS A 17 -9.76 8.59 6.58
CA HIS A 17 -9.42 9.70 5.66
C HIS A 17 -8.11 9.51 4.88
N VAL A 18 -7.61 8.28 4.75
CA VAL A 18 -6.49 7.96 3.84
C VAL A 18 -7.05 7.72 2.44
N PHE A 19 -6.54 8.44 1.43
CA PHE A 19 -7.05 8.34 0.07
C PHE A 19 -6.48 7.10 -0.66
N ALA A 20 -7.09 5.94 -0.39
CA ALA A 20 -6.66 4.64 -0.88
C ALA A 20 -7.56 4.08 -2.00
N HIS A 21 -7.00 3.23 -2.85
CA HIS A 21 -7.68 2.51 -3.93
C HIS A 21 -7.09 1.10 -4.06
N VAL A 22 -7.91 0.15 -4.52
CA VAL A 22 -7.38 -1.13 -4.99
C VAL A 22 -6.57 -0.87 -6.25
N HIS A 23 -5.34 -1.39 -6.29
CA HIS A 23 -4.44 -1.26 -7.44
C HIS A 23 -4.36 -2.59 -8.18
N HIS A 24 -4.59 -2.56 -9.50
CA HIS A 24 -4.46 -3.72 -10.36
C HIS A 24 -3.15 -3.64 -11.14
N ALA A 25 -2.12 -4.34 -10.65
CA ALA A 25 -0.77 -4.33 -11.24
C ALA A 25 -0.59 -5.33 -12.40
N GLY A 26 -1.65 -6.06 -12.76
CA GLY A 26 -1.64 -7.05 -13.83
C GLY A 26 -2.71 -8.13 -13.64
N VAL A 27 -2.71 -9.14 -14.51
CA VAL A 27 -3.60 -10.30 -14.38
C VAL A 27 -3.23 -11.04 -13.09
N ASN A 28 -4.14 -11.02 -12.10
CA ASN A 28 -4.00 -11.63 -10.77
C ASN A 28 -3.00 -10.96 -9.80
N ARG A 29 -2.54 -9.73 -10.06
CA ARG A 29 -1.75 -8.96 -9.10
C ARG A 29 -2.56 -7.77 -8.58
N ILE A 30 -2.87 -7.83 -7.29
CA ILE A 30 -3.67 -6.82 -6.60
C ILE A 30 -2.82 -6.27 -5.45
N GLY A 31 -2.78 -4.95 -5.37
CA GLY A 31 -2.15 -4.21 -4.27
C GLY A 31 -3.03 -3.04 -3.82
N ILE A 32 -2.45 -2.16 -3.01
CA ILE A 32 -3.15 -0.98 -2.48
C ILE A 32 -2.41 0.28 -2.93
N ARG A 33 -3.10 1.18 -3.62
CA ARG A 33 -2.58 2.51 -3.98
C ARG A 33 -3.06 3.53 -2.96
N VAL A 34 -2.13 4.17 -2.25
CA VAL A 34 -2.38 5.33 -1.40
C VAL A 34 -1.90 6.57 -2.13
N VAL A 35 -2.80 7.54 -2.33
CA VAL A 35 -2.45 8.84 -2.91
C VAL A 35 -1.99 9.75 -1.79
N LEU A 36 -0.77 10.25 -1.91
CA LEU A 36 -0.12 11.07 -0.90
C LEU A 36 -0.44 12.56 -1.10
N PRO A 37 -0.45 13.39 -0.04
CA PRO A 37 -0.71 14.82 -0.16
C PRO A 37 0.24 15.56 -1.11
N SER A 38 1.45 15.04 -1.29
CA SER A 38 2.46 15.59 -2.21
C SER A 38 2.18 15.27 -3.69
N GLY A 39 1.08 14.59 -4.00
CA GLY A 39 0.73 14.15 -5.36
C GLY A 39 1.44 12.87 -5.83
N ALA A 40 2.32 12.29 -5.00
CA ALA A 40 2.89 10.97 -5.25
C ALA A 40 1.90 9.85 -4.88
N ASP A 41 2.13 8.65 -5.39
CA ASP A 41 1.39 7.44 -5.06
C ASP A 41 2.29 6.43 -4.36
N ALA A 42 1.87 5.89 -3.22
CA ALA A 42 2.47 4.70 -2.65
C ALA A 42 1.69 3.46 -3.10
N ILE A 43 2.37 2.52 -3.75
CA ILE A 43 1.79 1.27 -4.24
C ILE A 43 2.32 0.14 -3.35
N TRP A 44 1.44 -0.42 -2.53
CA TRP A 44 1.71 -1.50 -1.59
C TRP A 44 1.38 -2.86 -2.16
N ASP A 45 2.22 -3.86 -1.85
CA ASP A 45 2.04 -5.30 -2.14
C ASP A 45 1.59 -5.62 -3.58
N ALA A 46 2.11 -4.87 -4.55
CA ALA A 46 1.80 -5.08 -5.96
C ALA A 46 2.69 -6.15 -6.61
N ASP A 47 3.83 -6.50 -6.00
CA ASP A 47 4.81 -7.42 -6.54
C ASP A 47 4.80 -8.82 -5.92
N GLY A 48 3.95 -9.07 -4.91
CA GLY A 48 3.83 -10.39 -4.29
C GLY A 48 5.05 -10.78 -3.45
N ALA A 49 5.74 -9.78 -2.89
CA ALA A 49 6.74 -9.99 -1.85
C ALA A 49 6.16 -10.80 -0.68
N ALA A 50 7.04 -11.51 0.03
CA ALA A 50 6.65 -12.30 1.20
C ALA A 50 6.23 -11.41 2.40
N GLY A 51 6.28 -10.09 2.28
CA GLY A 51 5.91 -9.14 3.32
C GLY A 51 5.46 -7.82 2.71
N LEU A 52 4.88 -6.97 3.56
CA LEU A 52 4.31 -5.69 3.20
C LEU A 52 5.41 -4.64 2.96
N GLU A 53 5.50 -4.16 1.72
CA GLU A 53 6.36 -3.07 1.28
C GLU A 53 5.62 -2.16 0.29
N ALA A 54 6.19 -0.98 0.01
CA ALA A 54 5.60 -0.03 -0.93
C ALA A 54 6.63 0.61 -1.85
N GLN A 55 6.25 0.83 -3.10
CA GLN A 55 6.96 1.72 -4.02
C GLN A 55 6.29 3.09 -4.05
N VAL A 56 7.06 4.16 -3.97
CA VAL A 56 6.54 5.54 -4.07
C VAL A 56 6.84 6.08 -5.47
N MET A 57 5.76 6.36 -6.20
CA MET A 57 5.78 6.76 -7.60
C MET A 57 5.31 8.21 -7.74
N ARG A 58 5.90 8.98 -8.64
CA ARG A 58 5.39 10.29 -9.07
C ARG A 58 5.51 10.39 -10.59
N ASP A 59 4.40 10.68 -11.25
CA ASP A 59 4.32 10.79 -12.72
C ASP A 59 4.94 9.59 -13.47
N GLY A 60 4.73 8.38 -12.93
CA GLY A 60 5.26 7.12 -13.48
C GLY A 60 6.74 6.85 -13.16
N VAL A 61 7.41 7.73 -12.42
CA VAL A 61 8.80 7.56 -11.99
C VAL A 61 8.85 7.06 -10.55
N LEU A 62 9.67 6.03 -10.29
CA LEU A 62 9.97 5.56 -8.93
C LEU A 62 10.86 6.59 -8.23
N ILE A 63 10.37 7.16 -7.13
CA ILE A 63 11.06 8.20 -6.36
C ILE A 63 11.41 7.78 -4.92
N GLY A 64 10.93 6.63 -4.47
CA GLY A 64 11.21 6.12 -3.13
C GLY A 64 10.57 4.76 -2.88
N PHE A 65 10.81 4.22 -1.69
CA PHE A 65 10.21 2.96 -1.24
C PHE A 65 10.03 2.98 0.28
N VAL A 66 9.02 2.25 0.75
CA VAL A 66 8.93 1.77 2.13
C VAL A 66 9.47 0.34 2.13
N PRO A 67 10.55 0.04 2.87
CA PRO A 67 11.13 -1.31 2.86
C PRO A 67 10.16 -2.32 3.48
N VAL A 68 10.35 -3.60 3.15
CA VAL A 68 9.61 -4.71 3.77
C VAL A 68 9.59 -4.57 5.28
N ILE A 69 8.39 -4.56 5.85
CA ILE A 69 8.19 -4.50 7.30
C ILE A 69 8.47 -5.89 7.89
N PRO A 70 9.40 -6.05 8.85
CA PRO A 70 9.70 -7.36 9.44
C PRO A 70 8.46 -8.02 10.06
N GLY A 71 8.23 -9.30 9.75
CA GLY A 71 7.08 -10.07 10.26
C GLY A 71 5.74 -9.76 9.59
N SER A 72 5.71 -8.86 8.60
CA SER A 72 4.47 -8.47 7.92
C SER A 72 3.88 -9.53 6.99
N ALA A 73 4.60 -10.63 6.77
CA ALA A 73 4.09 -11.83 6.09
C ALA A 73 2.79 -12.35 6.72
N ASP A 74 2.69 -12.23 8.05
CA ASP A 74 1.61 -12.80 8.86
C ASP A 74 0.67 -11.71 9.42
N PHE A 75 0.75 -10.48 8.89
CA PHE A 75 -0.11 -9.40 9.37
C PHE A 75 -1.59 -9.69 9.11
N SER A 76 -2.41 -9.40 10.11
CA SER A 76 -3.85 -9.26 9.93
C SER A 76 -4.17 -8.04 9.06
N ILE A 77 -5.42 -7.97 8.58
CA ILE A 77 -5.95 -6.80 7.87
C ILE A 77 -5.76 -5.53 8.71
N ASP A 78 -6.06 -5.58 10.01
CA ASP A 78 -5.90 -4.42 10.89
C ASP A 78 -4.43 -4.01 11.04
N GLN A 79 -3.51 -4.96 11.16
CA GLN A 79 -2.07 -4.66 11.22
C GLN A 79 -1.55 -4.06 9.92
N ALA A 80 -2.03 -4.54 8.77
CA ALA A 80 -1.72 -3.95 7.47
C ALA A 80 -2.26 -2.52 7.34
N VAL A 81 -3.50 -2.28 7.77
CA VAL A 81 -4.11 -0.93 7.79
C VAL A 81 -3.31 0.00 8.68
N GLU A 82 -2.94 -0.41 9.90
CA GLU A 82 -2.12 0.41 10.79
C GLU A 82 -0.76 0.72 10.18
N ALA A 83 -0.09 -0.28 9.60
CA ALA A 83 1.21 -0.09 8.96
C ALA A 83 1.13 0.91 7.80
N ILE A 84 0.15 0.75 6.91
CA ILE A 84 -0.01 1.63 5.74
C ILE A 84 -0.40 3.06 6.16
N ALA A 85 -1.29 3.20 7.14
CA ALA A 85 -1.76 4.52 7.59
C ALA A 85 -0.65 5.33 8.28
N ASN A 86 0.27 4.66 8.98
CA ASN A 86 1.35 5.30 9.75
C ASN A 86 2.70 5.27 9.04
N ALA A 87 2.78 4.75 7.81
CA ALA A 87 4.04 4.64 7.09
C ALA A 87 4.65 6.02 6.77
N GLU A 88 5.96 6.13 6.95
CA GLU A 88 6.73 7.28 6.50
C GLU A 88 7.12 7.09 5.03
N TYR A 89 6.45 7.82 4.14
CA TYR A 89 6.66 7.71 2.70
C TYR A 89 7.85 8.52 2.16
N GLY A 90 8.55 9.28 3.02
CA GLY A 90 9.76 10.03 2.64
C GLY A 90 9.54 11.15 1.62
N VAL A 91 8.30 11.55 1.36
CA VAL A 91 7.94 12.60 0.40
C VAL A 91 7.33 13.81 1.12
N SER A 92 8.19 14.70 1.62
CA SER A 92 7.82 16.04 2.09
C SER A 92 7.49 16.96 0.93
#